data_AF-A0A811P5S8-F1
#
_entry.id   AF-A0A811P5S8-F1
#
_cell.length_a   1.000
_cell.length_b   1.000
_cell.length_c   1.000
_cell.angle_alpha   90.00
_cell.angle_beta   90.00
_cell.angle_gamma   90.00
#
_symmetry.space_group_name_H-M   'P 1'
#
loop_
_entity.id
_entity.type
_entity.pdbx_description
1 polymer ?
#
loop_
_entity_poly.entity_id
_entity_poly.type
_entity_poly.pdbx_seq_one_letter_code
_entity_poly.pdbx_strand_id
1 'polypeptide(L)'
;MAATSSRRPAALLVLVAAAAAVVALAAAGDVELLEGRYPPLAPGLSFDFYKKSCPKAESIVKEFLSSAVRQNVGLAAALIRLHFHDCFFFSSKQLRLRSTEVVAGVGAIPKLAIVCHEFFS
;
A
#
# COMPACT_ATOMS: atom_id res chain seq x y z
N MET A 1 -12.60 -38.47 -53.90
CA MET A 1 -13.78 -37.92 -53.21
C MET A 1 -13.37 -37.63 -51.76
N ALA A 2 -13.37 -36.36 -51.37
CA ALA A 2 -12.91 -35.90 -50.06
C ALA A 2 -14.00 -36.10 -49.00
N ALA A 3 -13.76 -36.99 -48.04
CA ALA A 3 -14.59 -37.07 -46.84
C ALA A 3 -14.12 -36.01 -45.85
N THR A 4 -14.59 -34.77 -45.98
CA THR A 4 -14.39 -33.73 -44.96
C THR A 4 -15.23 -34.09 -43.74
N SER A 5 -14.61 -34.87 -42.86
CA SER A 5 -15.15 -35.37 -41.60
C SER A 5 -15.96 -34.29 -40.86
N SER A 6 -17.27 -34.53 -40.77
CA SER A 6 -18.27 -33.79 -39.98
C SER A 6 -18.01 -33.97 -38.47
N ARG A 7 -16.78 -33.72 -38.03
CA ARG A 7 -16.36 -33.64 -36.62
C ARG A 7 -15.92 -32.23 -36.23
N ARG A 8 -15.79 -31.35 -37.24
CA ARG A 8 -15.52 -29.92 -37.08
C ARG A 8 -16.55 -29.18 -36.21
N PRO A 9 -17.89 -29.44 -36.29
CA PRO A 9 -18.83 -28.70 -35.44
C PRO A 9 -18.72 -29.12 -33.98
N ALA A 10 -18.56 -30.42 -33.70
CA ALA A 10 -18.40 -30.92 -32.34
C ALA A 10 -17.08 -30.47 -31.70
N ALA A 11 -15.97 -30.54 -32.46
CA ALA A 11 -14.67 -30.05 -31.98
C ALA A 11 -14.69 -28.53 -31.73
N LEU A 12 -15.33 -27.74 -32.60
CA LEU A 12 -15.46 -26.30 -32.43
C LEU A 12 -16.34 -25.96 -31.22
N LEU A 13 -17.46 -26.67 -31.02
CA LEU A 13 -18.33 -26.49 -29.85
C LEU A 13 -17.61 -26.81 -28.54
N VAL A 14 -16.81 -27.89 -28.51
CA VAL A 14 -16.01 -28.25 -27.33
C VAL A 14 -14.95 -27.17 -27.03
N LEU A 15 -14.29 -26.64 -28.06
CA LEU A 15 -13.32 -25.55 -27.89
C LEU A 15 -13.96 -24.26 -27.39
N VAL A 16 -15.12 -23.88 -27.93
CA VAL A 16 -15.86 -22.69 -27.48
C VAL A 16 -16.36 -22.86 -26.04
N ALA A 17 -16.88 -24.03 -25.69
CA ALA A 17 -17.33 -24.33 -24.32
C ALA A 17 -16.16 -24.32 -23.32
N ALA A 18 -15.00 -24.88 -23.70
CA ALA A 18 -13.80 -24.85 -22.88
C ALA A 18 -13.28 -23.41 -22.69
N ALA A 19 -13.24 -22.60 -23.76
CA ALA A 19 -12.85 -21.19 -23.67
C ALA A 19 -13.80 -20.38 -22.78
N ALA A 20 -15.12 -20.60 -22.91
CA ALA A 20 -16.12 -19.95 -22.07
C ALA A 20 -15.97 -20.35 -20.59
N ALA A 21 -15.69 -21.62 -20.31
CA ALA A 21 -15.43 -22.09 -18.95
C ALA A 21 -14.16 -21.47 -18.36
N VAL A 22 -13.07 -21.36 -19.13
CA VAL A 22 -11.84 -20.68 -18.70
C VAL A 22 -12.07 -19.20 -18.41
N VAL A 23 -12.84 -18.50 -19.26
CA VAL A 23 -13.22 -17.10 -19.03
C VAL A 23 -14.08 -16.95 -17.78
N ALA A 24 -15.03 -17.87 -17.54
CA ALA A 24 -15.86 -17.87 -16.35
C ALA A 24 -15.04 -18.14 -15.06
N LEU A 25 -14.07 -19.07 -15.11
CA LEU A 25 -13.16 -19.31 -13.98
C LEU A 25 -12.24 -18.11 -13.73
N ALA A 26 -11.78 -17.42 -14.78
CA ALA A 26 -10.95 -16.21 -14.64
C ALA A 26 -11.75 -15.03 -14.08
N ALA A 27 -13.05 -14.94 -14.36
CA ALA A 27 -13.96 -13.95 -13.80
C ALA A 27 -14.44 -14.30 -12.38
N ALA A 28 -14.22 -15.54 -11.92
CA ALA A 28 -14.48 -15.97 -10.55
C ALA A 28 -13.32 -15.65 -9.58
N GLY A 29 -12.20 -15.14 -10.09
CA GLY A 29 -11.17 -14.49 -9.29
C GLY A 29 -11.52 -13.01 -9.09
N ASP A 30 -11.59 -12.59 -7.83
CA ASP A 30 -11.66 -11.19 -7.35
C ASP A 30 -13.04 -10.54 -7.15
N VAL A 31 -14.00 -11.23 -6.52
CA VAL A 31 -15.02 -10.53 -5.72
C VAL A 31 -15.32 -11.27 -4.41
N GLU A 32 -14.29 -11.50 -3.59
CA GLU A 32 -14.48 -11.72 -2.15
C GLU A 32 -14.05 -10.45 -1.40
N LEU A 33 -15.03 -9.60 -1.18
CA LEU A 33 -15.25 -8.79 0.02
C LEU A 33 -13.98 -8.37 0.79
N LEU A 34 -13.42 -7.23 0.37
CA LEU A 34 -12.65 -6.35 1.24
C LEU A 34 -13.41 -5.95 2.54
N GLU A 35 -14.70 -6.26 2.65
CA GLU A 35 -15.55 -6.05 3.83
C GLU A 35 -15.19 -6.91 5.05
N GLY A 36 -14.22 -7.84 4.95
CA GLY A 36 -13.79 -8.68 6.08
C GLY A 36 -12.36 -8.48 6.58
N ARG A 37 -11.53 -7.67 5.90
CA ARG A 37 -10.07 -7.67 6.15
C ARG A 37 -9.52 -6.45 6.88
N TYR A 38 -10.26 -5.34 6.90
CA TYR A 38 -9.79 -4.09 7.51
C TYR A 38 -10.75 -3.57 8.58
N PRO A 39 -10.24 -3.07 9.72
CA PRO A 39 -11.06 -2.36 10.68
C PRO A 39 -11.72 -1.15 10.00
N PRO A 40 -12.90 -0.70 10.48
CA PRO A 40 -13.55 0.47 9.92
C PRO A 40 -12.61 1.67 9.98
N LEU A 41 -12.47 2.36 8.84
CA LEU A 41 -11.66 3.58 8.76
C LEU A 41 -12.26 4.66 9.64
N ALA A 42 -11.42 5.39 10.38
CA ALA A 42 -11.89 6.54 11.13
C ALA A 42 -12.40 7.65 10.18
N PRO A 43 -13.38 8.47 10.61
CA PRO A 43 -13.95 9.51 9.76
C PRO A 43 -12.89 10.45 9.19
N GLY A 44 -12.95 10.71 7.88
CA GLY A 44 -12.00 11.59 7.18
C GLY A 44 -10.74 10.88 6.65
N LEU A 45 -10.56 9.58 6.90
CA LEU A 45 -9.51 8.77 6.29
C LEU A 45 -10.01 8.02 5.04
N SER A 46 -9.11 7.85 4.08
CA SER A 46 -9.35 7.11 2.85
C SER A 46 -8.04 6.52 2.33
N PHE A 47 -8.08 5.29 1.81
CA PHE A 47 -6.93 4.62 1.20
C PHE A 47 -6.41 5.36 -0.03
N ASP A 48 -7.26 6.12 -0.73
CA ASP A 48 -6.93 6.82 -1.97
C ASP A 48 -6.80 8.34 -1.77
N PHE A 49 -6.54 8.82 -0.55
CA PHE A 49 -6.55 10.25 -0.21
C PHE A 49 -5.68 11.10 -1.15
N TYR A 50 -4.49 10.60 -1.51
CA TYR A 50 -3.55 11.31 -2.37
C TYR A 50 -3.72 11.02 -3.87
N LYS A 51 -4.62 10.13 -4.28
CA LYS A 51 -4.74 9.67 -5.67
C LYS A 51 -4.99 10.81 -6.67
N LYS A 52 -5.78 11.81 -6.27
CA LYS A 52 -6.14 12.95 -7.15
C LYS A 52 -5.15 14.11 -7.07
N SER A 53 -4.61 14.40 -5.89
CA SER A 53 -3.74 15.55 -5.66
C SER A 53 -2.27 15.24 -5.95
N CYS A 54 -1.79 14.05 -5.57
CA CYS A 54 -0.42 13.60 -5.79
C CYS A 54 -0.38 12.06 -5.89
N PRO A 55 -0.66 11.47 -7.07
CA PRO A 55 -0.75 10.02 -7.23
C PRO A 55 0.58 9.29 -7.00
N LYS A 56 1.71 10.02 -7.04
CA LYS A 56 3.06 9.45 -6.84
C LYS A 56 3.52 9.50 -5.39
N ALA A 57 2.75 10.10 -4.48
CA ALA A 57 3.17 10.30 -3.09
C ALA A 57 3.59 8.98 -2.43
N GLU A 58 2.72 7.97 -2.49
CA GLU A 58 3.00 6.65 -1.88
C GLU A 58 4.19 5.95 -2.53
N SER A 59 4.33 6.03 -3.86
CA SER A 59 5.46 5.42 -4.57
C SER A 59 6.79 6.07 -4.20
N ILE A 60 6.83 7.40 -4.11
CA ILE A 60 8.05 8.15 -3.78
C ILE A 60 8.50 7.81 -2.36
N VAL A 61 7.57 7.84 -1.39
CA VAL A 61 7.87 7.49 0.01
C VAL A 61 8.38 6.05 0.10
N LYS A 62 7.73 5.11 -0.60
CA LYS A 62 8.14 3.69 -0.60
C LYS A 62 9.53 3.48 -1.18
N GLU A 63 9.84 4.11 -2.31
CA GLU A 63 11.14 3.98 -2.97
C GLU A 63 12.27 4.53 -2.09
N PHE A 64 12.08 5.72 -1.56
CA PHE A 64 13.02 6.36 -0.65
C PHE A 64 13.27 5.52 0.62
N LEU A 65 12.19 5.10 1.29
CA LEU A 65 12.30 4.25 2.47
C LEU A 65 12.93 2.89 2.16
N SER A 66 12.62 2.29 1.02
CA SER A 66 13.25 1.03 0.61
C SER A 66 14.75 1.18 0.41
N SER A 67 15.22 2.30 -0.16
CA SER A 67 16.65 2.57 -0.30
C SER A 67 17.31 2.78 1.06
N ALA A 68 16.72 3.62 1.90
CA ALA A 68 17.29 3.96 3.20
C ALA A 68 17.33 2.78 4.17
N VAL A 69 16.29 1.94 4.20
CA VAL A 69 16.25 0.73 5.04
C VAL A 69 17.28 -0.31 4.58
N ARG A 70 17.57 -0.40 3.28
CA ARG A 70 18.65 -1.27 2.77
C ARG A 70 20.02 -0.82 3.27
N GLN A 71 20.23 0.48 3.43
CA GLN A 71 21.48 1.04 3.97
C GLN A 71 21.56 0.86 5.48
N ASN A 72 20.44 1.05 6.19
CA ASN A 72 20.36 0.85 7.64
C ASN A 72 19.03 0.19 8.05
N VAL A 73 19.08 -1.11 8.35
CA VAL A 73 17.89 -1.87 8.76
C VAL A 73 17.26 -1.36 10.07
N GLY A 74 18.05 -0.70 10.92
CA GLY A 74 17.59 -0.09 12.18
C GLY A 74 16.61 1.06 11.95
N LEU A 75 16.63 1.70 10.78
CA LEU A 75 15.72 2.78 10.42
C LEU A 75 14.26 2.33 10.39
N ALA A 76 13.98 1.12 9.87
CA ALA A 76 12.61 0.60 9.84
C ALA A 76 12.01 0.50 11.25
N ALA A 77 12.80 -0.03 12.20
CA ALA A 77 12.40 -0.14 13.59
C ALA A 77 12.29 1.22 14.30
N ALA A 78 13.06 2.23 13.88
CA ALA A 78 12.97 3.59 14.39
C ALA A 78 11.70 4.30 13.91
N LEU A 79 11.37 4.20 12.60
CA LEU A 79 10.18 4.81 12.02
C LEU A 79 8.89 4.25 12.62
N ILE A 80 8.82 2.93 12.84
CA ILE A 80 7.67 2.30 13.50
C ILE A 80 7.53 2.81 14.94
N ARG A 81 8.65 2.91 15.69
CA ARG A 81 8.64 3.45 17.05
C ARG A 81 8.21 4.91 17.11
N LEU A 82 8.65 5.73 16.15
CA LEU A 82 8.24 7.13 16.04
C LEU A 82 6.73 7.23 15.74
N HIS A 83 6.21 6.42 14.80
CA HIS A 83 4.78 6.41 14.49
C HIS A 83 3.93 6.07 15.72
N PHE A 84 4.32 5.05 16.50
CA PHE A 84 3.61 4.72 17.73
C PHE A 84 3.78 5.81 18.81
N HIS A 85 4.94 6.45 18.91
CA HIS A 85 5.19 7.53 19.86
C HIS A 85 4.32 8.76 19.58
N ASP A 86 4.19 9.16 18.31
CA ASP A 86 3.39 10.31 17.90
C ASP A 86 1.88 10.05 18.08
N CYS A 87 1.44 8.81 17.91
CA CYS A 87 0.03 8.45 18.12
C CYS A 87 -0.32 8.23 19.60
N PHE A 88 0.61 7.71 20.42
CA PHE A 88 0.32 7.37 21.82
C PHE A 88 0.07 8.61 22.70
N PHE A 89 0.64 9.76 22.35
CA PHE A 89 0.45 11.00 23.12
C PHE A 89 -0.63 11.95 22.52
N PHE A 90 -1.23 11.61 21.38
CA PHE A 90 -2.10 12.52 20.61
C PHE A 90 -3.56 12.03 20.47
N SER A 91 -4.11 11.33 21.45
CA SER A 91 -5.57 11.13 21.55
C SER A 91 -6.32 12.39 21.99
N SER A 92 -5.63 13.52 22.15
CA SER A 92 -6.27 14.80 22.40
C SER A 92 -5.55 15.94 21.69
N LYS A 93 -6.30 16.53 20.76
CA LYS A 93 -6.13 17.84 20.10
C LYS A 93 -5.41 17.82 18.77
N GLN A 94 -6.22 17.83 17.71
CA GLN A 94 -6.07 18.74 16.58
C GLN A 94 -5.24 19.98 16.94
N LEU A 95 -3.92 19.91 16.72
CA LEU A 95 -3.05 21.07 16.70
C LEU A 95 -2.54 21.18 15.27
N ARG A 96 -3.12 22.15 14.57
CA ARG A 96 -2.60 22.69 13.33
C ARG A 96 -1.17 23.17 13.60
N LEU A 97 -0.18 22.32 13.40
CA LEU A 97 1.22 22.76 13.35
C LEU A 97 1.37 23.62 12.09
N ARG A 98 1.34 24.93 12.30
CA ARG A 98 1.81 25.92 11.35
C ARG A 98 3.30 25.63 11.11
N SER A 99 3.71 25.56 9.86
CA SER A 99 4.98 24.98 9.36
C SER A 99 6.29 25.67 9.81
N THR A 100 6.32 26.45 10.90
CA THR A 100 7.48 27.25 11.31
C THR A 100 8.06 26.90 12.69
N GLU A 101 7.58 25.86 13.38
CA GLU A 101 8.13 25.43 14.69
C GLU A 101 8.68 23.99 14.68
N VAL A 102 9.24 23.55 13.54
CA VAL A 102 9.93 22.24 13.44
C VAL A 102 11.29 22.22 14.18
N VAL A 103 11.69 23.30 14.89
CA VAL A 103 12.96 23.34 15.62
C VAL A 103 12.79 23.91 17.03
N ALA A 104 12.04 23.24 17.92
CA ALA A 104 12.12 23.53 19.37
C ALA A 104 11.54 22.43 20.28
N GLY A 105 11.67 21.15 19.92
CA GLY A 105 11.02 20.08 20.69
C GLY A 105 11.75 18.74 20.74
N VAL A 106 13.06 18.67 20.52
CA VAL A 106 13.82 17.42 20.71
C VAL A 106 14.46 17.41 22.09
N GLY A 107 13.60 17.39 23.11
CA GLY A 107 14.00 17.20 24.51
C GLY A 107 14.05 15.72 24.87
N ALA A 108 15.26 15.18 24.96
CA ALA A 108 15.66 14.03 25.76
C ALA A 108 15.28 12.60 25.31
N ILE A 109 15.92 12.09 24.25
CA ILE A 109 16.34 10.66 24.19
C ILE A 109 17.71 10.57 23.48
N PRO A 110 18.84 10.43 24.20
CA PRO A 110 20.18 10.48 23.61
C PRO A 110 20.50 9.33 22.64
N LYS A 111 19.64 8.29 22.56
CA LYS A 111 19.81 7.17 21.61
C LYS A 111 19.12 7.38 20.26
N LEU A 112 18.23 8.37 20.12
CA LEU A 112 17.48 8.61 18.87
C LEU A 112 18.11 9.70 17.98
N ALA A 113 18.92 10.59 18.57
CA ALA A 113 19.62 11.66 17.84
C ALA A 113 20.61 11.13 16.78
N ILE A 114 21.14 9.91 16.95
CA ILE A 114 22.07 9.29 16.01
C ILE A 114 21.40 8.97 14.66
N VAL A 115 20.08 8.75 14.63
CA VAL A 115 19.37 8.46 13.37
C VAL A 115 19.02 9.74 12.61
N CYS A 116 18.82 10.88 13.29
CA CYS A 116 18.53 12.15 12.61
C CYS A 116 19.75 12.75 11.89
N HIS A 117 20.96 12.59 12.42
CA HIS A 117 22.17 13.19 11.81
C HIS A 117 22.55 12.52 10.48
N GLU A 118 22.41 11.20 10.38
CA GLU A 118 22.74 10.45 9.15
C GLU A 118 21.66 10.57 8.06
N PHE A 119 20.48 11.10 8.39
CA PHE A 119 19.34 11.16 7.46
C PHE A 119 19.18 12.52 6.77
N PHE A 120 19.90 13.55 7.22
CA PHE A 120 19.80 14.93 6.71
C PHE A 120 21.18 15.56 6.43
N SER A 121 22.16 14.74 6.02
CA SER A 121 23.43 15.20 5.43
C SER A 121 23.68 14.55 4.07
#